data_AF-A0A0D7A6Y1-F1
#
_entry.id   AF-A0A0D7A6Y1-F1
#
_cell.length_a   1.000
_cell.length_b   1.000
_cell.length_c   1.000
_cell.angle_alpha   90.00
_cell.angle_beta   90.00
_cell.angle_gamma   90.00
#
_symmetry.space_group_name_H-M   'P 1'
#
loop_
_entity.id
_entity.type
_entity.pdbx_description
1 polymer ?
#
loop_
_entity_poly.entity_id
_entity_poly.type
_entity_poly.pdbx_seq_one_letter_code
_entity_poly.pdbx_strand_id
1 'polypeptide(L)'
;MRNGLFAFFLLLFVSLCAAASNRTIDDTEGDSVTGALPVYSPSSSWDNADCTGCLVVPSKSEAFDGTWTAATYNPNLTEMSIQFSFTGTAIYIYFIIANQVEYATTETACNFTLDGTLEGSYEHEPADTTDFYYHVLTFSKADLENAEHSMTISTSGITDRNIFVNFDYAVYM
;
A
#
# COMPACT_ATOMS: atom_id res chain seq x y z
N MET A 1 43.50 -51.60 -29.61
CA MET A 1 42.17 -51.63 -28.95
C MET A 1 42.02 -50.29 -28.24
N ARG A 2 41.00 -49.52 -28.62
CA ARG A 2 40.88 -48.07 -28.36
C ARG A 2 39.85 -47.88 -27.25
N ASN A 3 40.30 -47.65 -26.01
CA ASN A 3 39.41 -47.41 -24.87
C ASN A 3 39.15 -45.91 -24.74
N GLY A 4 37.98 -45.46 -25.21
CA GLY A 4 37.50 -44.10 -24.98
C GLY A 4 36.83 -44.02 -23.61
N LEU A 5 37.39 -43.19 -22.72
CA LEU A 5 36.72 -42.77 -21.49
C LEU A 5 35.74 -41.64 -21.86
N PHE A 6 34.44 -41.93 -21.82
CA PHE A 6 33.39 -40.91 -21.91
C PHE A 6 33.22 -40.27 -20.52
N ALA A 7 33.69 -39.04 -20.35
CA ALA A 7 33.45 -38.26 -19.13
C ALA A 7 32.04 -37.67 -19.20
N PHE A 8 31.13 -38.17 -18.36
CA PHE A 8 29.77 -37.66 -18.23
C PHE A 8 29.80 -36.45 -17.28
N PHE A 9 29.72 -35.24 -17.83
CA PHE A 9 29.67 -34.00 -17.04
C PHE A 9 28.25 -33.83 -16.51
N LEU A 10 28.02 -34.17 -15.23
CA LEU A 10 26.74 -33.99 -14.57
C LEU A 10 26.54 -32.49 -14.28
N LEU A 11 25.79 -31.80 -15.14
CA LEU A 11 25.31 -30.43 -14.89
C LEU A 11 24.28 -30.48 -13.76
N LEU A 12 24.74 -30.20 -12.53
CA LEU A 12 23.87 -29.91 -11.40
C LEU A 12 23.11 -28.62 -11.72
N PHE A 13 21.85 -28.74 -12.14
CA PHE A 13 20.90 -27.63 -12.13
C PHE A 13 20.65 -27.28 -10.66
N VAL A 14 21.43 -26.34 -10.13
CA VAL A 14 21.13 -25.71 -8.85
C VAL A 14 19.88 -24.87 -9.11
N SER A 15 18.73 -25.38 -8.67
CA SER A 15 17.50 -24.59 -8.65
C SER A 15 17.73 -23.46 -7.64
N LEU A 16 17.96 -22.24 -8.13
CA LEU A 16 17.87 -21.05 -7.30
C LEU A 16 16.40 -20.85 -6.94
N CYS A 17 15.94 -21.48 -5.87
CA CYS A 17 14.78 -20.97 -5.15
C CYS A 17 15.20 -19.64 -4.52
N ALA A 18 14.92 -18.54 -5.22
CA ALA A 18 14.89 -17.24 -4.57
C ALA A 18 13.78 -17.32 -3.52
N ALA A 19 14.16 -17.34 -2.24
CA ALA A 19 13.18 -17.27 -1.17
C ALA A 19 12.46 -15.92 -1.28
N ALA A 20 11.12 -15.95 -1.26
CA ALA A 20 10.33 -14.73 -1.15
C ALA A 20 10.79 -13.96 0.09
N SER A 21 11.19 -12.71 -0.11
CA SER A 21 11.63 -11.83 0.97
C SER A 21 10.57 -10.75 1.15
N ASN A 22 10.02 -10.63 2.35
CA ASN A 22 9.08 -9.55 2.65
C ASN A 22 9.82 -8.21 2.57
N ARG A 23 9.37 -7.34 1.68
CA ARG A 23 9.84 -5.96 1.51
C ARG A 23 8.69 -5.01 1.81
N THR A 24 9.01 -3.82 2.29
CA THR A 24 8.01 -2.80 2.62
C THR A 24 8.09 -1.62 1.68
N ILE A 25 6.95 -0.94 1.54
CA ILE A 25 6.83 0.42 1.01
C ILE A 25 6.12 1.22 2.09
N ASP A 26 6.88 2.03 2.82
CA ASP A 26 6.37 2.92 3.85
C ASP A 26 5.81 4.20 3.23
N ASP A 27 4.84 4.83 3.90
CA ASP A 27 4.23 6.07 3.42
C ASP A 27 5.22 7.25 3.30
N THR A 28 6.22 7.30 4.19
CA THR A 28 7.16 8.41 4.38
C THR A 28 8.60 8.02 4.02
N GLU A 29 9.04 6.82 4.39
CA GLU A 29 10.39 6.30 4.13
C GLU A 29 10.49 5.55 2.79
N GLY A 30 9.35 5.19 2.19
CA GLY A 30 9.25 4.59 0.87
C GLY A 30 9.65 3.12 0.81
N ASP A 31 10.01 2.68 -0.39
CA ASP A 31 10.39 1.30 -0.68
C ASP A 31 11.72 0.92 0.01
N SER A 32 11.68 -0.13 0.83
CA SER A 32 12.82 -0.64 1.60
C SER A 32 14.05 -1.07 0.78
N VAL A 33 13.91 -1.26 -0.54
CA VAL A 33 15.02 -1.68 -1.43
C VAL A 33 15.56 -0.51 -2.23
N THR A 34 14.69 0.36 -2.73
CA THR A 34 15.01 1.41 -3.70
C THR A 34 14.97 2.82 -3.12
N GLY A 35 14.28 3.01 -1.98
CA GLY A 35 13.97 4.31 -1.39
C GLY A 35 12.93 5.11 -2.19
N ALA A 36 12.24 4.50 -3.16
CA ALA A 36 11.21 5.17 -3.93
C ALA A 36 9.99 5.48 -3.05
N LEU A 37 9.59 6.74 -2.99
CA LEU A 37 8.44 7.19 -2.22
C LEU A 37 7.13 6.99 -3.00
N PRO A 38 6.01 6.71 -2.31
CA PRO A 38 4.69 6.82 -2.91
C PRO A 38 4.44 8.24 -3.45
N VAL A 39 3.73 8.31 -4.57
CA VAL A 39 3.31 9.58 -5.19
C VAL A 39 1.87 9.85 -4.81
N TYR A 40 1.68 10.93 -4.07
CA TYR A 40 0.38 11.41 -3.61
C TYR A 40 -0.16 12.50 -4.53
N SER A 41 -1.40 12.36 -5.01
CA SER A 41 -2.04 13.31 -5.93
C SER A 41 -3.43 13.72 -5.46
N PRO A 42 -3.81 15.00 -5.60
CA PRO A 42 -2.92 16.14 -5.79
C PRO A 42 -2.03 16.33 -4.56
N SER A 43 -0.74 16.61 -4.75
CA SER A 43 0.25 16.62 -3.66
C SER A 43 -0.07 17.61 -2.53
N SER A 44 -0.85 18.66 -2.80
CA SER A 44 -1.26 19.66 -1.81
C SER A 44 -2.36 19.21 -0.85
N SER A 45 -2.97 18.05 -1.07
CA SER A 45 -4.09 17.55 -0.26
C SER A 45 -3.67 16.56 0.83
N TRP A 46 -2.42 16.12 0.82
CA TRP A 46 -1.93 15.05 1.68
C TRP A 46 -1.03 15.62 2.77
N ASP A 47 -1.33 15.23 4.00
CA ASP A 47 -0.59 15.59 5.21
C ASP A 47 0.05 14.34 5.81
N ASN A 48 1.23 14.51 6.38
CA ASN A 48 1.95 13.44 7.08
C ASN A 48 1.65 13.47 8.59
N ALA A 49 2.28 12.53 9.31
CA ALA A 49 2.14 12.40 10.76
C ALA A 49 2.62 13.61 11.59
N ASP A 50 3.26 14.63 11.00
CA ASP A 50 3.70 15.86 11.68
C ASP A 50 2.70 17.02 11.58
N CYS A 51 1.54 16.79 11.00
CA CYS A 51 0.50 17.80 10.84
C CYS A 51 0.01 18.34 12.21
N THR A 52 0.19 19.64 12.43
CA THR A 52 -0.20 20.32 13.69
C THR A 52 -1.64 20.85 13.70
N GLY A 53 -2.29 20.91 12.52
CA GLY A 53 -3.67 21.38 12.36
C GLY A 53 -4.68 20.29 11.99
N CYS A 54 -4.24 19.04 11.87
CA CYS A 54 -5.08 17.93 11.49
C CYS A 54 -5.96 17.49 12.67
N LEU A 55 -7.20 17.13 12.38
CA LEU A 55 -8.14 16.63 13.39
C LEU A 55 -7.92 15.13 13.67
N VAL A 56 -7.67 14.36 12.60
CA VAL A 56 -7.44 12.92 12.69
C VAL A 56 -5.95 12.68 12.88
N VAL A 57 -5.54 12.40 14.12
CA VAL A 57 -4.13 12.21 14.51
C VAL A 57 -3.96 10.87 15.21
N PRO A 58 -3.70 9.78 14.45
CA PRO A 58 -3.33 8.50 15.02
C PRO A 58 -2.09 8.57 15.93
N SER A 59 -1.90 7.53 16.74
CA SER A 59 -0.70 7.38 17.56
C SER A 59 0.49 6.92 16.72
N LYS A 60 1.54 7.74 16.67
CA LYS A 60 2.83 7.37 16.04
C LYS A 60 3.46 6.12 16.62
N SER A 61 3.17 5.75 17.87
CA SER A 61 3.76 4.53 18.44
C SER A 61 3.10 3.24 17.93
N GLU A 62 1.96 3.35 17.25
CA GLU A 62 1.17 2.21 16.76
C GLU A 62 1.20 2.10 15.23
N ALA A 63 1.60 3.17 14.53
CA ALA A 63 1.81 3.16 13.08
C ALA A 63 3.10 2.43 12.70
N PHE A 64 3.18 1.90 11.48
CA PHE A 64 4.39 1.30 10.95
C PHE A 64 5.47 2.37 10.80
N ASP A 65 6.67 2.12 11.35
CA ASP A 65 7.79 3.06 11.48
C ASP A 65 7.43 4.46 12.05
N GLY A 66 6.26 4.59 12.66
CA GLY A 66 5.75 5.79 13.30
C GLY A 66 5.33 6.91 12.37
N THR A 67 5.04 6.58 11.12
CA THR A 67 4.61 7.51 10.07
C THR A 67 3.27 7.07 9.46
N TRP A 68 2.60 8.03 8.81
CA TRP A 68 1.44 7.79 7.95
C TRP A 68 1.23 9.04 7.09
N THR A 69 0.59 8.84 5.95
CA THR A 69 0.19 9.93 5.06
C THR A 69 -1.31 9.82 4.79
N ALA A 70 -2.02 10.92 5.05
CA ALA A 70 -3.48 10.93 5.02
C ALA A 70 -4.04 12.16 4.33
N ALA A 71 -5.26 12.03 3.83
CA ALA A 71 -6.00 13.10 3.20
C ALA A 71 -7.51 12.86 3.26
N THR A 72 -8.27 13.94 3.17
CA THR A 72 -9.73 13.87 3.02
C THR A 72 -10.13 14.30 1.62
N TYR A 73 -10.58 13.34 0.82
CA TYR A 73 -11.28 13.60 -0.43
C TYR A 73 -12.60 14.32 -0.15
N ASN A 74 -12.96 15.25 -1.02
CA ASN A 74 -14.30 15.83 -1.08
C ASN A 74 -14.76 15.91 -2.55
N PRO A 75 -16.06 15.90 -2.83
CA PRO A 75 -16.58 15.90 -4.21
C PRO A 75 -16.16 17.07 -5.11
N ASN A 76 -15.61 18.16 -4.57
CA ASN A 76 -15.07 19.26 -5.38
C ASN A 76 -13.65 18.96 -5.88
N LEU A 77 -12.97 17.96 -5.33
CA LEU A 77 -11.75 17.40 -5.88
C LEU A 77 -12.10 16.42 -6.99
N THR A 78 -11.39 16.50 -8.12
CA THR A 78 -11.59 15.57 -9.23
C THR A 78 -11.25 14.13 -8.82
N GLU A 79 -10.11 13.94 -8.18
CA GLU A 79 -9.65 12.65 -7.66
C GLU A 79 -8.57 12.86 -6.58
N MET A 80 -8.38 11.83 -5.76
CA MET A 80 -7.30 11.73 -4.79
C MET A 80 -6.69 10.34 -4.89
N SER A 81 -5.36 10.24 -5.02
CA SER A 81 -4.69 8.96 -5.27
C SER A 81 -3.29 8.84 -4.65
N ILE A 82 -2.91 7.59 -4.42
CA ILE A 82 -1.58 7.13 -4.01
C ILE A 82 -1.08 6.18 -5.10
N GLN A 83 0.13 6.40 -5.58
CA GLN A 83 0.74 5.57 -6.63
C GLN A 83 2.13 5.13 -6.21
N PHE A 84 2.44 3.85 -6.41
CA PHE A 84 3.79 3.31 -6.23
C PHE A 84 3.96 2.07 -7.10
N SER A 85 5.21 1.66 -7.29
CA SER A 85 5.56 0.43 -8.01
C SER A 85 6.28 -0.55 -7.09
N PHE A 86 6.14 -1.83 -7.37
CA PHE A 86 6.87 -2.90 -6.68
C PHE A 86 7.23 -4.01 -7.66
N THR A 87 8.30 -4.74 -7.39
CA THR A 87 8.66 -5.94 -8.18
C THR A 87 8.51 -7.17 -7.29
N GLY A 88 7.47 -7.95 -7.55
CA GLY A 88 7.15 -9.10 -6.71
C GLY A 88 5.95 -9.91 -7.19
N THR A 89 5.63 -10.93 -6.41
CA THR A 89 4.62 -11.97 -6.67
C THR A 89 3.38 -11.82 -5.79
N ALA A 90 3.41 -10.91 -4.82
CA ALA A 90 2.28 -10.56 -3.97
C ALA A 90 2.43 -9.15 -3.41
N ILE A 91 1.30 -8.53 -3.05
CA ILE A 91 1.19 -7.22 -2.40
C ILE A 91 0.11 -7.25 -1.33
N TYR A 92 0.36 -6.60 -0.20
CA TYR A 92 -0.54 -6.43 0.94
C TYR A 92 -0.49 -4.96 1.36
N ILE A 93 -1.63 -4.30 1.45
CA ILE A 93 -1.73 -2.86 1.73
C ILE A 93 -2.43 -2.65 3.06
N TYR A 94 -1.83 -1.82 3.91
CA TYR A 94 -2.28 -1.59 5.27
C TYR A 94 -2.57 -0.12 5.51
N PHE A 95 -3.76 0.14 6.05
CA PHE A 95 -4.20 1.49 6.44
C PHE A 95 -4.35 1.59 7.95
N ILE A 96 -4.37 2.84 8.43
CA ILE A 96 -4.92 3.18 9.74
C ILE A 96 -6.38 3.62 9.54
N ILE A 97 -7.31 2.94 10.19
CA ILE A 97 -8.74 3.21 10.08
C ILE A 97 -9.22 3.93 11.33
N ALA A 98 -9.88 5.08 11.15
CA ALA A 98 -10.44 5.87 12.23
C ALA A 98 -11.96 5.63 12.37
N ASN A 99 -12.46 5.58 13.60
CA ASN A 99 -13.89 5.70 13.88
C ASN A 99 -14.27 7.17 14.12
N GLN A 100 -15.02 7.51 15.16
CA GLN A 100 -15.45 8.90 15.40
C GLN A 100 -14.28 9.80 15.81
N VAL A 101 -14.08 10.88 15.06
CA VAL A 101 -13.24 12.02 15.45
C VAL A 101 -14.08 13.28 15.30
N GLU A 102 -14.15 14.07 16.37
CA GLU A 102 -14.99 15.26 16.42
C GLU A 102 -14.61 16.23 15.28
N TYR A 103 -15.63 16.71 14.54
CA TYR A 103 -15.50 17.63 13.40
C TYR A 103 -14.74 17.10 12.18
N ALA A 104 -14.41 15.81 12.11
CA ALA A 104 -13.70 15.21 10.99
C ALA A 104 -14.56 14.19 10.23
N THR A 105 -14.27 14.04 8.93
CA THR A 105 -14.67 12.86 8.16
C THR A 105 -13.69 11.73 8.46
N THR A 106 -14.20 10.55 8.76
CA THR A 106 -13.39 9.34 9.01
C THR A 106 -13.86 8.11 8.23
N GLU A 107 -14.97 8.24 7.48
CA GLU A 107 -15.39 7.24 6.48
C GLU A 107 -14.24 7.00 5.50
N THR A 108 -13.84 5.75 5.35
CA THR A 108 -12.73 5.36 4.47
C THR A 108 -13.27 4.56 3.31
N ALA A 109 -12.93 4.96 2.08
CA ALA A 109 -13.28 4.20 0.89
C ALA A 109 -12.26 4.42 -0.22
N CYS A 110 -11.85 3.36 -0.90
CA CYS A 110 -10.92 3.48 -2.02
C CYS A 110 -10.99 2.28 -2.95
N ASN A 111 -10.50 2.48 -4.16
CA ASN A 111 -10.33 1.48 -5.20
C ASN A 111 -8.86 1.15 -5.38
N PHE A 112 -8.55 -0.13 -5.61
CA PHE A 112 -7.20 -0.65 -5.84
C PHE A 112 -7.09 -1.09 -7.29
N THR A 113 -6.25 -0.40 -8.05
CA THR A 113 -5.96 -0.69 -9.45
C THR A 113 -4.53 -1.20 -9.56
N LEU A 114 -4.38 -2.44 -10.01
CA LEU A 114 -3.08 -3.07 -10.27
C LEU A 114 -2.87 -3.15 -11.78
N ASP A 115 -1.77 -2.60 -12.27
CA ASP A 115 -1.40 -2.61 -13.71
C ASP A 115 -2.51 -2.08 -14.62
N GLY A 116 -3.22 -1.04 -14.17
CA GLY A 116 -4.34 -0.42 -14.88
C GLY A 116 -5.65 -1.21 -14.83
N THR A 117 -5.71 -2.33 -14.11
CA THR A 117 -6.93 -3.13 -13.89
C THR A 117 -7.46 -2.93 -12.49
N LEU A 118 -8.75 -2.64 -12.34
CA LEU A 118 -9.41 -2.56 -11.04
C LEU A 118 -9.49 -3.97 -10.43
N GLU A 119 -8.78 -4.20 -9.33
CA GLU A 119 -8.66 -5.49 -8.67
C GLU A 119 -9.47 -5.59 -7.37
N GLY A 120 -9.86 -4.45 -6.79
CA GLY A 120 -10.68 -4.46 -5.58
C GLY A 120 -11.04 -3.07 -5.08
N SER A 121 -11.80 -3.05 -4.00
CA SER A 121 -12.18 -1.85 -3.27
C SER A 121 -12.23 -2.13 -1.77
N TYR A 122 -12.15 -1.08 -0.97
CA TYR A 122 -12.31 -1.12 0.48
C TYR A 122 -13.29 -0.03 0.90
N GLU A 123 -14.10 -0.31 1.92
CA GLU A 123 -15.03 0.65 2.53
C GLU A 123 -15.12 0.37 4.04
N HIS A 124 -15.12 1.43 4.84
CA HIS A 124 -15.31 1.42 6.28
C HIS A 124 -16.24 2.56 6.71
N GLU A 125 -17.36 2.19 7.30
CA GLU A 125 -18.28 3.10 8.00
C GLU A 125 -17.83 3.25 9.46
N PRO A 126 -17.57 4.48 9.96
CA PRO A 126 -17.13 4.70 11.34
C PRO A 126 -18.11 4.13 12.37
N ALA A 127 -17.64 3.22 13.22
CA ALA A 127 -18.41 2.75 14.36
C ALA A 127 -18.66 3.87 15.38
N ASP A 128 -19.61 3.69 16.30
CA ASP A 128 -19.85 4.62 17.42
C ASP A 128 -18.80 4.46 18.54
N THR A 129 -17.52 4.54 18.17
CA THR A 129 -16.37 4.53 19.07
C THR A 129 -15.35 5.57 18.62
N THR A 130 -14.34 5.85 19.46
CA THR A 130 -13.24 6.78 19.12
C THR A 130 -11.95 6.03 18.77
N ASP A 131 -12.07 4.73 18.50
CA ASP A 131 -10.91 3.86 18.31
C ASP A 131 -10.27 4.08 16.93
N PHE A 132 -8.95 3.90 16.91
CA PHE A 132 -8.17 3.74 15.69
C PHE A 132 -7.76 2.27 15.55
N TYR A 133 -7.89 1.73 14.35
CA TYR A 133 -7.41 0.40 14.01
C TYR A 133 -6.16 0.52 13.16
N TYR A 134 -5.05 -0.03 13.64
CA TYR A 134 -3.75 -0.02 12.95
C TYR A 134 -3.51 -1.35 12.24
N HIS A 135 -2.63 -1.33 11.23
CA HIS A 135 -2.29 -2.50 10.42
C HIS A 135 -3.52 -3.21 9.83
N VAL A 136 -4.54 -2.43 9.42
CA VAL A 136 -5.74 -2.99 8.80
C VAL A 136 -5.40 -3.37 7.37
N LEU A 137 -5.44 -4.66 7.05
CA LEU A 137 -5.27 -5.15 5.69
C LEU A 137 -6.47 -4.71 4.84
N THR A 138 -6.28 -3.69 4.00
CA THR A 138 -7.34 -3.13 3.14
C THR A 138 -7.36 -3.76 1.75
N PHE A 139 -6.21 -4.26 1.29
CA PHE A 139 -6.09 -4.97 0.03
C PHE A 139 -4.98 -6.01 0.07
N SER A 140 -5.18 -7.13 -0.61
CA SER A 140 -4.13 -8.10 -0.86
C SER A 140 -4.31 -8.78 -2.21
N LYS A 141 -3.21 -9.03 -2.91
CA LYS A 141 -3.19 -9.83 -4.13
C LYS A 141 -1.93 -10.69 -4.13
N ALA A 142 -2.09 -11.97 -4.41
CA ALA A 142 -1.00 -12.94 -4.55
C ALA A 142 -1.06 -13.59 -5.93
N ASP A 143 -0.16 -14.54 -6.17
CA ASP A 143 -0.03 -15.27 -7.44
C ASP A 143 0.19 -14.35 -8.65
N LEU A 144 0.86 -13.22 -8.43
CA LEU A 144 1.31 -12.32 -9.49
C LEU A 144 2.53 -12.90 -10.21
N GLU A 145 2.73 -12.48 -11.46
CA GLU A 145 3.99 -12.73 -12.14
C GLU A 145 5.12 -12.03 -11.39
N ASN A 146 6.32 -12.61 -11.32
CA ASN A 146 7.46 -11.92 -10.71
C ASN A 146 8.00 -10.84 -11.67
N ALA A 147 7.30 -9.72 -11.73
CA ALA A 147 7.57 -8.59 -12.60
C ALA A 147 7.37 -7.26 -11.85
N GLU A 148 7.69 -6.15 -12.50
CA GLU A 148 7.32 -4.83 -12.00
C GLU A 148 5.82 -4.62 -12.17
N HIS A 149 5.18 -4.21 -11.08
CA HIS A 149 3.76 -3.90 -11.01
C HIS A 149 3.56 -2.44 -10.59
N SER A 150 2.49 -1.82 -11.09
CA SER A 150 2.04 -0.49 -10.64
C SER A 150 0.78 -0.63 -9.81
N MET A 151 0.78 0.01 -8.64
CA MET A 151 -0.39 0.12 -7.77
C MET A 151 -0.91 1.55 -7.80
N THR A 152 -2.21 1.69 -8.00
CA THR A 152 -2.94 2.95 -7.77
C THR A 152 -4.05 2.71 -6.77
N ILE A 153 -4.00 3.43 -5.66
CA ILE A 153 -5.08 3.51 -4.69
C ILE A 153 -5.79 4.84 -4.89
N SER A 154 -7.08 4.86 -5.15
CA SER A 154 -7.78 6.12 -5.42
C SER A 154 -9.22 6.16 -4.91
N THR A 155 -9.73 7.38 -4.74
CA THR A 155 -11.16 7.65 -4.48
C THR A 155 -11.97 7.81 -5.78
N SER A 156 -11.41 7.42 -6.93
CA SER A 156 -12.06 7.59 -8.24
C SER A 156 -13.42 6.90 -8.27
N GLY A 157 -14.44 7.61 -8.75
CA GLY A 157 -15.82 7.10 -8.82
C GLY A 157 -16.70 7.43 -7.61
N ILE A 158 -16.10 7.87 -6.50
CA ILE A 158 -16.83 8.41 -5.35
C ILE A 158 -17.12 9.89 -5.63
N THR A 159 -18.40 10.29 -5.60
CA THR A 159 -18.81 11.65 -6.02
C THR A 159 -19.85 12.30 -5.10
N ASP A 160 -20.34 11.60 -4.08
CA ASP A 160 -21.47 12.00 -3.26
C ASP A 160 -21.10 12.31 -1.80
N ARG A 161 -19.86 12.06 -1.37
CA ARG A 161 -19.42 12.19 0.03
C ARG A 161 -17.93 12.49 0.17
N ASN A 162 -17.55 12.92 1.37
CA ASN A 162 -16.15 13.06 1.75
C ASN A 162 -15.59 11.72 2.19
N ILE A 163 -14.32 11.46 1.90
CA ILE A 163 -13.66 10.20 2.24
C ILE A 163 -12.27 10.47 2.81
N PHE A 164 -12.00 9.92 3.99
CA PHE A 164 -10.68 9.93 4.60
C PHE A 164 -9.87 8.72 4.13
N VAL A 165 -8.64 8.94 3.69
CA VAL A 165 -7.68 7.87 3.34
C VAL A 165 -6.45 8.10 4.17
N ASN A 166 -5.97 7.06 4.85
CA ASN A 166 -4.77 7.09 5.68
C ASN A 166 -3.92 5.84 5.38
N PHE A 167 -2.88 6.04 4.59
CA PHE A 167 -1.96 5.00 4.19
C PHE A 167 -0.79 4.94 5.17
N ASP A 168 -0.53 3.73 5.66
CA ASP A 168 0.52 3.40 6.63
C ASP A 168 1.69 2.76 5.86
N TYR A 169 1.49 1.56 5.31
CA TYR A 169 2.52 0.86 4.55
C TYR A 169 1.94 -0.23 3.66
N ALA A 170 2.79 -0.75 2.76
CA ALA A 170 2.54 -1.96 2.02
C ALA A 170 3.66 -2.99 2.22
N VAL A 171 3.36 -4.26 2.04
CA VAL A 171 4.32 -5.37 2.03
C VAL A 171 4.22 -6.11 0.70
N TYR A 172 5.35 -6.40 0.07
CA TYR A 172 5.42 -7.22 -1.15
C TYR A 172 6.48 -8.31 -1.05
N MET A 173 6.36 -9.32 -1.93
CA MET A 173 7.19 -10.54 -1.93
C MET A 173 7.92 -10.76 -3.24
#